data_AF-A0A9E5F0R5-F1
#
_entry.id   AF-A0A9E5F0R5-F1
#
_cell.length_a   1.000
_cell.length_b   1.000
_cell.length_c   1.000
_cell.angle_alpha   90.00
_cell.angle_beta   90.00
_cell.angle_gamma   90.00
#
_symmetry.space_group_name_H-M   'P 1'
#
loop_
_entity.id
_entity.type
_entity.pdbx_description
1 polymer ?
#
loop_
_entity_poly.entity_id
_entity_poly.type
_entity_poly.pdbx_seq_one_letter_code
_entity_poly.pdbx_strand_id
1 'polypeptide(L)'
;MTRADQVILCVKDEDPTAALAATELENALQKQGVKTIQVSERTSEVPEKLLKDSKLAVVIGGDGTFLSLIRRMEKKNLTPVMGVNLGSLGFITDTSRDQMVPAVLAALSGQFKIEKKPLLTVELKHPNGKVDVATVFNDVCLSKGAGTALLKFEILLDGELLSHVKADGYLVATPTGSTAYSLSAGGPLL
;
A
#
# COMPACT_ATOMS: atom_id res chain seq x y z
N MET A 1 20.12 10.16 19.91
CA MET A 1 19.46 11.28 19.19
C MET A 1 17.97 11.00 19.17
N THR A 2 17.19 11.73 19.96
CA THR A 2 15.73 11.72 19.90
C THR A 2 15.33 12.16 18.49
N ARG A 3 14.72 11.25 17.71
CA ARG A 3 14.12 11.61 16.41
C ARG A 3 13.16 12.77 16.67
N ALA A 4 13.22 13.81 15.84
CA ALA A 4 12.14 14.78 15.79
C ALA A 4 10.83 14.02 15.53
N ASP A 5 9.78 14.34 16.26
CA ASP A 5 8.47 13.73 16.04
C ASP A 5 7.94 14.22 14.70
N GLN A 6 8.13 13.39 13.67
CA GLN A 6 7.71 13.69 12.31
C GLN A 6 6.76 12.62 11.80
N VAL A 7 5.71 13.06 11.13
CA VAL A 7 4.69 12.23 10.49
C VAL A 7 4.60 12.57 9.01
N ILE A 8 4.56 11.55 8.17
CA ILE A 8 4.27 11.71 6.74
C ILE A 8 2.76 11.69 6.56
N LEU A 9 2.22 12.61 5.77
CA LEU A 9 0.82 12.62 5.37
C LEU A 9 0.72 12.35 3.87
N CYS A 10 0.08 11.25 3.49
CA CYS A 10 -0.29 10.95 2.11
C CYS A 10 -1.79 11.19 1.96
N VAL A 11 -2.16 12.28 1.31
CA VAL A 11 -3.55 12.71 1.18
C VAL A 11 -4.00 12.38 -0.23
N LYS A 12 -5.21 11.84 -0.38
CA LYS A 12 -5.82 11.60 -1.69
C LYS A 12 -5.92 12.92 -2.47
N ASP A 13 -5.38 12.92 -3.69
CA ASP A 13 -5.36 14.10 -4.55
C ASP A 13 -6.80 14.51 -4.95
N GLU A 14 -7.04 15.82 -5.09
CA GLU A 14 -8.30 16.40 -5.58
C GLU A 14 -9.55 16.01 -4.77
N ASP A 15 -9.38 15.54 -3.53
CA ASP A 15 -10.47 15.20 -2.60
C ASP A 15 -10.58 16.24 -1.48
N PRO A 16 -11.62 17.11 -1.50
CA PRO A 16 -11.79 18.17 -0.49
C PRO A 16 -11.95 17.61 0.93
N THR A 17 -12.56 16.44 1.08
CA THR A 17 -12.77 15.80 2.39
C THR A 17 -11.44 15.33 2.96
N ALA A 18 -10.58 14.76 2.11
CA ALA A 18 -9.23 14.35 2.49
C ALA A 18 -8.35 15.55 2.87
N ALA A 19 -8.45 16.65 2.12
CA ALA A 19 -7.71 17.88 2.41
C ALA A 19 -8.12 18.52 3.75
N LEU A 20 -9.43 18.56 4.04
CA LEU A 20 -9.94 19.02 5.34
C LEU A 20 -9.47 18.13 6.49
N ALA A 21 -9.46 16.81 6.28
CA ALA A 21 -8.94 15.84 7.24
C ALA A 21 -7.45 15.99 7.52
N ALA A 22 -6.65 16.18 6.47
CA ALA A 22 -5.24 16.47 6.62
C ALA A 22 -5.03 17.74 7.44
N THR A 23 -5.74 18.82 7.12
CA THR A 23 -5.64 20.10 7.85
C THR A 23 -5.99 19.95 9.33
N GLU A 24 -7.03 19.19 9.67
CA GLU A 24 -7.38 18.92 11.06
C GLU A 24 -6.27 18.14 11.78
N LEU A 25 -5.74 17.09 11.15
CA LEU A 25 -4.67 16.29 11.73
C LEU A 25 -3.40 17.12 11.95
N GLU A 26 -3.02 17.92 10.96
CA GLU A 26 -1.87 18.83 11.03
C GLU A 26 -1.98 19.80 12.21
N ASN A 27 -3.15 20.43 12.37
CA ASN A 27 -3.40 21.34 13.49
C ASN A 27 -3.30 20.61 14.85
N ALA A 28 -3.82 19.39 14.95
CA ALA A 28 -3.73 18.60 16.18
C ALA A 28 -2.29 18.18 16.51
N LEU A 29 -1.53 17.75 15.50
CA LEU A 29 -0.13 17.34 15.63
C LEU A 29 0.78 18.53 15.95
N GLN A 30 0.55 19.68 15.32
CA GLN A 30 1.31 20.91 15.59
C GLN A 30 1.17 21.36 17.04
N LYS A 31 -0.03 21.24 17.65
CA LYS A 31 -0.25 21.52 19.08
C LYS A 31 0.57 20.61 20.01
N GLN A 32 0.95 19.43 19.54
CA GLN A 32 1.81 18.48 20.25
C GLN A 32 3.30 18.65 19.89
N GLY A 33 3.66 19.65 19.09
CA GLY A 33 5.04 19.86 18.62
C GLY A 33 5.50 18.85 17.58
N VAL A 34 4.58 18.09 16.97
CA VAL A 34 4.87 17.09 15.94
C VAL A 34 4.84 17.75 14.57
N LYS A 35 5.92 17.56 13.79
CA LYS A 35 6.04 18.07 12.43
C LYS A 35 5.33 17.15 11.44
N THR A 36 4.57 17.72 10.51
CA THR A 36 3.98 16.98 9.39
C THR A 36 4.72 17.26 8.09
N ILE A 37 4.80 16.26 7.22
CA ILE A 37 5.32 16.40 5.85
C ILE A 37 4.32 15.75 4.90
N GLN A 38 3.67 16.55 4.07
CA GLN A 38 2.79 16.04 3.03
C GLN A 38 3.58 15.47 1.85
N VAL A 39 3.12 14.34 1.33
CA VAL A 39 3.61 13.72 0.11
C VAL A 39 2.42 13.52 -0.82
N SER A 40 2.46 14.16 -2.00
CA SER A 40 1.41 14.04 -3.01
C SER A 40 1.40 12.63 -3.62
N GLU A 41 0.23 12.13 -4.04
CA GLU A 41 0.11 10.88 -4.79
C GLU A 41 0.91 10.89 -6.11
N ARG A 42 1.16 12.07 -6.69
CA ARG A 42 1.92 12.25 -7.95
C ARG A 42 3.43 12.13 -7.77
N THR A 43 3.94 12.17 -6.55
CA THR A 43 5.37 11.98 -6.31
C THR A 43 5.76 10.55 -6.66
N SER A 44 6.81 10.37 -7.47
CA SER A 44 7.24 9.07 -7.99
C SER A 44 7.84 8.16 -6.91
N GLU A 45 8.57 8.71 -5.94
CA GLU A 45 9.12 7.96 -4.81
C GLU A 45 9.11 8.78 -3.52
N VAL A 46 8.95 8.11 -2.37
CA VAL A 46 9.20 8.75 -1.08
C VAL A 46 10.70 8.66 -0.76
N PRO A 47 11.39 9.78 -0.47
CA PRO A 47 12.81 9.76 -0.14
C PRO A 47 13.09 8.86 1.07
N GLU A 48 14.12 8.01 0.99
CA GLU A 48 14.46 7.07 2.07
C GLU A 48 14.76 7.80 3.39
N LYS A 49 15.44 8.95 3.31
CA LYS A 49 15.70 9.78 4.49
C LYS A 49 14.40 10.23 5.16
N LEU A 50 13.39 10.61 4.38
CA LEU A 50 12.09 11.02 4.90
C LEU A 50 11.41 9.86 5.65
N LEU A 51 11.46 8.65 5.11
CA LEU A 51 10.95 7.45 5.77
C LEU A 51 11.69 7.15 7.09
N LYS A 52 13.03 7.20 7.06
CA LYS A 52 13.86 6.94 8.25
C LYS A 52 13.70 7.99 9.36
N ASP A 53 13.39 9.23 9.00
CA ASP A 53 13.23 10.33 9.96
C ASP A 53 11.80 10.41 10.53
N SER A 54 10.84 9.72 9.92
CA SER A 54 9.43 9.74 10.32
C SER A 54 9.07 8.55 11.22
N LYS A 55 8.19 8.79 12.19
CA LYS A 55 7.69 7.73 13.11
C LYS A 55 6.51 6.96 12.54
N LEU A 56 5.69 7.63 11.74
CA LEU A 56 4.47 7.11 11.17
C LEU A 56 4.21 7.78 9.81
N ALA A 57 3.65 7.04 8.87
CA ALA A 57 3.01 7.58 7.69
C ALA A 57 1.50 7.40 7.83
N VAL A 58 0.73 8.47 7.62
CA VAL A 58 -0.73 8.44 7.68
C VAL A 58 -1.26 8.64 6.27
N VAL A 59 -2.05 7.69 5.80
CA VAL A 59 -2.76 7.76 4.53
C VAL A 59 -4.17 8.26 4.80
N ILE A 60 -4.57 9.37 4.18
CA ILE A 60 -5.91 9.96 4.32
C ILE A 60 -6.61 9.80 2.98
N GLY A 61 -7.40 8.72 2.85
CA GLY A 61 -7.96 8.29 1.57
C GLY A 61 -8.48 6.86 1.61
N GLY A 62 -8.55 6.21 0.44
CA GLY A 62 -8.97 4.82 0.32
C GLY A 62 -7.80 3.84 0.13
N ASP A 63 -8.14 2.58 -0.11
CA ASP A 63 -7.17 1.51 -0.37
C ASP A 63 -6.23 1.83 -1.54
N GLY A 64 -6.72 2.50 -2.60
CA GLY A 64 -5.89 2.94 -3.73
C GLY A 64 -4.77 3.91 -3.34
N THR A 65 -5.07 4.90 -2.48
CA THR A 65 -4.10 5.85 -1.92
C THR A 65 -3.08 5.12 -1.04
N PHE A 66 -3.54 4.14 -0.26
CA PHE A 66 -2.66 3.32 0.59
C PHE A 66 -1.69 2.50 -0.26
N LEU A 67 -2.19 1.75 -1.24
CA LEU A 67 -1.38 0.95 -2.16
C LEU A 67 -0.39 1.81 -2.95
N SER A 68 -0.82 3.01 -3.38
CA SER A 68 0.05 3.98 -4.03
C SER A 68 1.22 4.38 -3.13
N LEU A 69 0.98 4.67 -1.84
CA LEU A 69 2.06 4.96 -0.91
C LEU A 69 3.01 3.77 -0.73
N ILE A 70 2.48 2.56 -0.50
CA ILE A 70 3.30 1.36 -0.30
C ILE A 70 4.26 1.11 -1.47
N ARG A 71 3.78 1.22 -2.72
CA ARG A 71 4.61 1.07 -3.92
C ARG A 71 5.77 2.08 -3.98
N ARG A 72 5.57 3.29 -3.46
CA ARG A 72 6.56 4.37 -3.45
C ARG A 72 7.51 4.32 -2.26
N MET A 73 7.20 3.50 -1.26
CA MET A 73 8.04 3.19 -0.11
C MET A 73 8.97 1.99 -0.36
N GLU A 74 8.88 1.35 -1.52
CA GLU A 74 9.62 0.12 -1.85
C GLU A 74 11.11 0.17 -1.51
N LYS A 75 11.63 -0.98 -1.04
CA LYS A 75 13.05 -1.26 -0.72
C LYS A 75 13.65 -0.45 0.43
N LYS A 76 12.83 0.22 1.24
CA LYS A 76 13.29 1.11 2.32
C LYS A 76 12.75 0.62 3.66
N ASN A 77 13.53 0.75 4.74
CA ASN A 77 13.12 0.43 6.12
C ASN A 77 11.74 1.07 6.38
N LEU A 78 10.69 0.24 6.39
CA LEU A 78 9.32 0.70 6.30
C LEU A 78 8.93 1.47 7.57
N THR A 79 8.69 2.76 7.41
CA THR A 79 7.91 3.53 8.37
C THR A 79 6.55 2.84 8.51
N PRO A 80 6.04 2.59 9.73
CA PRO A 80 4.69 2.09 9.90
C PRO A 80 3.69 2.99 9.15
N VAL A 81 2.71 2.38 8.50
CA VAL A 81 1.67 3.09 7.74
C VAL A 81 0.33 2.87 8.45
N MET A 82 -0.43 3.95 8.62
CA MET A 82 -1.79 3.93 9.13
C MET A 82 -2.74 4.50 8.08
N GLY A 83 -3.74 3.72 7.69
CA GLY A 83 -4.80 4.16 6.78
C GLY A 83 -5.98 4.78 7.53
N VAL A 84 -6.42 5.95 7.07
CA VAL A 84 -7.60 6.66 7.57
C VAL A 84 -8.65 6.65 6.47
N ASN A 85 -9.77 5.99 6.75
CA ASN A 85 -10.90 5.94 5.85
C ASN A 85 -11.80 7.17 6.01
N LEU A 86 -12.17 7.78 4.89
CA LEU A 86 -13.06 8.94 4.79
C LEU A 86 -14.50 8.59 4.41
N GLY A 87 -14.82 7.31 4.18
CA GLY A 87 -16.13 6.85 3.69
C GLY A 87 -16.43 5.39 4.04
N SER A 88 -16.86 4.60 3.05
CA SER A 88 -17.20 3.18 3.22
C SER A 88 -15.99 2.35 3.66
N LEU A 89 -16.18 1.46 4.65
CA LEU A 89 -15.14 0.58 5.20
C LEU A 89 -14.32 -0.11 4.07
N GLY A 90 -13.04 0.22 3.96
CA GLY A 90 -12.08 -0.49 3.10
C GLY A 90 -11.49 -1.69 3.82
N PHE A 91 -10.70 -2.51 3.13
CA PHE A 91 -10.07 -3.70 3.73
C PHE A 91 -8.70 -3.41 4.36
N ILE A 92 -8.09 -2.28 3.99
CA ILE A 92 -6.69 -1.96 4.38
C ILE A 92 -6.63 -0.80 5.38
N THR A 93 -7.66 0.04 5.46
CA THR A 93 -7.69 1.21 6.36
C THR A 93 -7.92 0.84 7.83
N ASP A 94 -7.12 1.42 8.74
CA ASP A 94 -7.08 1.07 10.17
C ASP A 94 -8.07 1.85 11.05
N THR A 95 -8.37 3.11 10.69
CA THR A 95 -9.22 4.00 11.50
C THR A 95 -10.21 4.78 10.64
N SER A 96 -11.29 5.25 11.25
CA SER A 96 -12.23 6.18 10.64
C SER A 96 -11.75 7.63 10.78
N ARG A 97 -12.34 8.51 9.97
CA ARG A 97 -12.20 9.96 10.05
C ARG A 97 -12.34 10.51 11.47
N ASP A 98 -13.37 10.07 12.20
CA ASP A 98 -13.71 10.58 13.53
C ASP A 98 -12.71 10.14 14.60
N GLN A 99 -12.06 8.98 14.41
CA GLN A 99 -11.06 8.43 15.33
C GLN A 99 -9.62 8.73 14.89
N MET A 100 -9.43 9.41 13.77
CA MET A 100 -8.12 9.68 13.17
C MET A 100 -7.16 10.37 14.14
N VAL A 101 -7.56 11.51 14.72
CA VAL A 101 -6.67 12.28 15.60
C VAL A 101 -6.31 11.49 16.86
N PRO A 102 -7.27 10.91 17.60
CA PRO A 102 -6.95 10.03 18.73
C PRO A 102 -6.03 8.86 18.36
N ALA A 103 -6.30 8.16 17.25
CA ALA A 103 -5.53 7.00 16.82
C ALA A 103 -4.08 7.35 16.46
N VAL A 104 -3.87 8.45 15.74
CA VAL A 104 -2.52 8.92 15.37
C VAL A 104 -1.73 9.33 16.60
N LEU A 105 -2.35 10.05 17.55
CA LEU A 105 -1.69 10.44 18.80
C LEU A 105 -1.34 9.23 19.67
N ALA A 106 -2.26 8.25 19.77
CA ALA A 106 -2.00 6.98 20.45
C ALA A 106 -0.80 6.25 19.81
N ALA A 107 -0.76 6.15 18.48
CA ALA A 107 0.37 5.55 17.77
C ALA A 107 1.71 6.27 18.06
N LEU A 108 1.72 7.61 18.04
CA LEU A 108 2.92 8.39 18.34
C LEU A 108 3.41 8.23 19.79
N SER A 109 2.50 7.97 20.73
CA SER A 109 2.82 7.66 22.13
C SER A 109 3.22 6.20 22.38
N GLY A 110 3.31 5.37 21.33
CA GLY A 110 3.68 3.96 21.43
C GLY A 110 2.51 3.02 21.71
N GLN A 111 1.28 3.54 21.76
CA GLN A 111 0.06 2.76 22.01
C GLN A 111 -0.52 2.24 20.68
N PHE A 112 0.20 1.34 20.03
CA PHE A 112 -0.24 0.70 18.78
C PHE A 112 0.37 -0.68 18.61
N LYS A 113 -0.24 -1.48 17.74
CA LYS A 113 0.29 -2.77 17.30
C LYS A 113 0.74 -2.64 15.86
N ILE A 114 1.99 -3.03 15.58
CA ILE A 114 2.49 -3.16 14.22
C ILE A 114 2.16 -4.55 13.71
N GLU A 115 1.44 -4.61 12.59
CA GLU A 115 1.26 -5.85 11.83
C GLU A 115 2.21 -5.85 10.63
N LYS A 116 2.90 -6.99 10.41
CA LYS A 116 3.70 -7.19 9.20
C LYS A 116 2.84 -7.85 8.15
N LYS A 117 2.61 -7.17 7.02
CA LYS A 117 1.93 -7.75 5.86
C LYS A 117 2.96 -8.32 4.88
N PRO A 118 2.79 -9.55 4.38
CA PRO A 118 3.66 -10.11 3.35
C PRO A 118 3.49 -9.35 2.03
N LEU A 119 4.56 -9.24 1.27
CA LEU A 119 4.58 -8.66 -0.08
C LEU A 119 5.09 -9.70 -1.07
N LEU A 120 4.61 -9.66 -2.31
CA LEU A 120 5.20 -10.42 -3.40
C LEU A 120 6.34 -9.60 -4.02
N THR A 121 7.44 -10.26 -4.34
CA THR A 121 8.45 -9.72 -5.27
C THR A 121 8.22 -10.38 -6.62
N VAL A 122 8.00 -9.57 -7.65
CA VAL A 122 7.70 -10.04 -9.00
C VAL A 122 8.85 -9.64 -9.92
N GLU A 123 9.40 -10.62 -10.64
CA GLU A 123 10.42 -10.41 -11.66
C GLU A 123 9.85 -10.68 -13.05
N LEU A 124 9.90 -9.69 -13.93
CA LEU A 124 9.61 -9.84 -15.35
C LEU A 124 10.92 -9.98 -16.12
N LYS A 125 11.22 -11.20 -16.57
CA LYS A 125 12.44 -11.52 -17.33
C LYS A 125 12.16 -11.40 -18.82
N HIS A 126 12.84 -10.47 -19.48
CA HIS A 126 12.72 -10.22 -20.91
C HIS A 126 13.69 -11.09 -21.72
N PRO A 127 13.37 -11.40 -22.99
CA PRO A 127 14.26 -12.19 -23.86
C PRO A 127 15.66 -11.59 -24.08
N ASN A 128 15.78 -10.26 -23.97
CA ASN A 128 17.06 -9.55 -24.07
C ASN A 128 17.90 -9.59 -22.79
N GLY A 129 17.48 -10.33 -21.76
CA GLY A 129 18.16 -10.43 -20.48
C GLY A 129 17.83 -9.31 -19.48
N LYS A 130 17.02 -8.32 -19.87
CA LYS A 130 16.53 -7.30 -18.92
C LYS A 130 15.61 -7.96 -17.90
N VAL A 131 15.72 -7.57 -16.63
CA VAL A 131 14.80 -7.98 -15.57
C VAL A 131 14.17 -6.74 -14.95
N ASP A 132 12.86 -6.62 -15.06
CA ASP A 132 12.09 -5.62 -14.31
C ASP A 132 11.62 -6.24 -13.00
N VAL A 133 11.70 -5.49 -11.90
CA VAL A 133 11.33 -5.97 -10.56
C VAL A 133 10.30 -5.03 -9.95
N ALA A 134 9.26 -5.59 -9.36
CA ALA A 134 8.23 -4.84 -8.64
C ALA A 134 7.88 -5.52 -7.32
N THR A 135 7.49 -4.74 -6.31
CA THR A 135 6.90 -5.25 -5.08
C THR A 135 5.39 -5.07 -5.13
N VAL A 136 4.64 -6.08 -4.70
CA VAL A 136 3.19 -6.13 -4.84
C VAL A 136 2.55 -6.43 -3.49
N PHE A 137 1.65 -5.54 -3.07
CA PHE A 137 0.94 -5.65 -1.78
C PHE A 137 -0.30 -6.55 -1.88
N ASN A 138 -1.11 -6.39 -2.93
CA ASN A 138 -2.32 -7.19 -3.16
C ASN A 138 -2.02 -8.37 -4.10
N ASP A 139 -2.03 -8.12 -5.40
CA ASP A 139 -1.98 -9.17 -6.40
C ASP A 139 -1.28 -8.71 -7.68
N VAL A 140 -0.74 -9.69 -8.41
CA VAL A 140 -0.22 -9.54 -9.76
C VAL A 140 -1.10 -10.33 -10.72
N CYS A 141 -1.51 -9.69 -11.81
CA CYS A 141 -2.36 -10.27 -12.83
C CYS A 141 -1.65 -10.28 -14.17
N LEU A 142 -1.50 -11.46 -14.77
CA LEU A 142 -1.22 -11.60 -16.19
C LEU A 142 -2.56 -11.74 -16.91
N SER A 143 -2.83 -10.93 -17.92
CA SER A 143 -4.08 -11.02 -18.69
C SER A 143 -3.85 -10.88 -20.18
N LYS A 144 -4.77 -11.42 -20.98
CA LYS A 144 -4.75 -11.30 -22.44
C LYS A 144 -5.01 -9.88 -22.97
N GLY A 145 -5.28 -8.91 -22.08
CA GLY A 145 -5.66 -7.54 -22.45
C GLY A 145 -6.88 -7.53 -23.38
N ALA A 146 -6.78 -6.81 -24.49
CA ALA A 146 -7.83 -6.77 -25.52
C ALA A 146 -7.85 -7.99 -26.46
N GLY A 147 -6.93 -8.96 -26.27
CA GLY A 147 -6.87 -10.17 -27.07
C GLY A 147 -8.07 -11.08 -26.83
N THR A 148 -8.46 -11.84 -27.86
CA THR A 148 -9.59 -12.78 -27.76
C THR A 148 -9.15 -14.19 -27.39
N ALA A 149 -7.95 -14.60 -27.80
CA ALA A 149 -7.41 -15.94 -27.58
C ALA A 149 -7.02 -16.20 -26.12
N LEU A 150 -7.21 -17.44 -25.66
CA LEU A 150 -6.73 -17.89 -24.36
C LEU A 150 -5.20 -17.90 -24.31
N LEU A 151 -4.66 -17.44 -23.19
CA LEU A 151 -3.25 -17.58 -22.89
C LEU A 151 -2.96 -19.02 -22.43
N LYS A 152 -1.75 -19.49 -22.73
CA LYS A 152 -1.23 -20.76 -22.22
C LYS A 152 -0.16 -20.45 -21.18
N PHE A 153 -0.37 -20.90 -19.97
CA PHE A 153 0.55 -20.73 -18.85
C PHE A 153 1.22 -22.05 -18.54
N GLU A 154 2.53 -22.01 -18.34
CA GLU A 154 3.30 -23.04 -17.64
C GLU A 154 3.56 -22.53 -16.23
N ILE A 155 3.09 -23.28 -15.23
CA ILE A 155 3.21 -22.89 -13.83
C ILE A 155 4.25 -23.80 -13.20
N LEU A 156 5.29 -23.17 -12.68
CA LEU A 156 6.35 -23.86 -11.95
C LEU A 156 6.32 -23.45 -10.49
N LEU A 157 6.49 -24.44 -9.60
CA LEU A 157 6.70 -24.22 -8.17
C LEU A 157 8.10 -24.72 -7.82
N ASP A 158 8.92 -23.85 -7.24
CA ASP A 158 10.32 -24.15 -6.90
C ASP A 158 11.14 -24.69 -8.10
N GLY A 159 10.80 -24.26 -9.32
CA GLY A 159 11.44 -24.68 -10.56
C GLY A 159 10.91 -25.97 -11.16
N GLU A 160 9.95 -26.64 -10.51
CA GLU A 160 9.33 -27.87 -11.00
C GLU A 160 7.98 -27.58 -11.65
N LEU A 161 7.69 -28.26 -12.76
CA LEU A 161 6.42 -28.12 -13.47
C LEU A 161 5.26 -28.60 -12.57
N LEU A 162 4.39 -27.67 -12.19
CA LEU A 162 3.18 -27.97 -11.43
C LEU A 162 2.01 -28.28 -12.37
N SER A 163 1.76 -27.42 -13.36
CA SER A 163 0.66 -27.61 -14.31
C SER A 163 0.75 -26.72 -15.56
N HIS A 164 -0.05 -27.08 -16.57
CA HIS A 164 -0.34 -26.21 -17.71
C HIS A 164 -1.79 -25.72 -17.63
N VAL A 165 -2.00 -24.42 -17.79
CA VAL A 165 -3.32 -23.78 -17.69
C VAL A 165 -3.63 -22.99 -18.96
N LYS A 166 -4.88 -23.06 -19.43
CA LYS A 166 -5.42 -22.17 -20.46
C LYS A 166 -6.47 -21.27 -19.84
N ALA A 167 -6.27 -19.96 -19.88
CA ALA A 167 -7.15 -18.99 -19.24
C ALA A 167 -7.06 -17.61 -19.90
N ASP A 168 -8.00 -16.73 -19.56
CA ASP A 168 -7.96 -15.32 -19.95
C ASP A 168 -6.85 -14.55 -19.22
N GLY A 169 -6.43 -15.07 -18.06
CA GLY A 169 -5.37 -14.53 -17.24
C GLY A 169 -4.99 -15.46 -16.11
N TYR A 170 -3.96 -15.08 -15.36
CA TYR A 170 -3.49 -15.77 -14.16
C TYR A 170 -3.17 -14.76 -13.07
N LEU A 171 -3.68 -14.99 -11.87
CA LEU A 171 -3.57 -14.11 -10.71
C LEU A 171 -2.75 -14.80 -9.62
N VAL A 172 -1.81 -14.07 -9.03
CA VAL A 172 -1.12 -14.46 -7.80
C VAL A 172 -1.33 -13.37 -6.77
N ALA A 173 -1.92 -13.71 -5.64
CA ALA A 173 -2.30 -12.75 -4.60
C ALA A 173 -1.60 -13.06 -3.26
N THR A 174 -1.31 -12.02 -2.50
CA THR A 174 -1.02 -12.14 -1.06
C THR A 174 -2.32 -12.45 -0.30
N PRO A 175 -2.24 -12.85 0.98
CA PRO A 175 -3.42 -12.90 1.84
C PRO A 175 -4.18 -11.57 1.89
N THR A 176 -3.49 -10.42 1.89
CA THR A 176 -4.17 -9.12 1.85
C THR A 176 -4.85 -8.86 0.51
N GLY A 177 -4.27 -9.32 -0.60
CA GLY A 177 -4.89 -9.28 -1.92
C GLY A 177 -6.07 -10.22 -2.11
N SER A 178 -6.33 -11.14 -1.17
CA SER A 178 -7.43 -12.11 -1.30
C SER A 178 -8.81 -11.42 -1.35
N THR A 179 -8.94 -10.24 -0.73
CA THR A 179 -10.15 -9.41 -0.71
C THR A 179 -10.26 -8.46 -1.92
N ALA A 180 -9.21 -8.38 -2.74
CA ALA A 180 -9.13 -7.50 -3.90
C ALA A 180 -9.54 -8.24 -5.18
N TYR A 181 -8.68 -8.24 -6.21
CA TYR A 181 -9.06 -8.82 -7.50
C TYR A 181 -9.25 -10.34 -7.41
N SER A 182 -8.47 -11.01 -6.55
CA SER A 182 -8.63 -12.44 -6.26
C SER A 182 -10.07 -12.80 -5.88
N LEU A 183 -10.73 -12.01 -5.03
CA LEU A 183 -12.12 -12.25 -4.63
C LEU A 183 -13.09 -12.16 -5.82
N SER A 184 -12.90 -11.14 -6.66
CA SER A 184 -13.74 -10.93 -7.84
C SER A 184 -13.54 -12.01 -8.91
N ALA A 185 -12.35 -12.63 -8.94
CA ALA A 185 -12.05 -13.79 -9.79
C ALA A 185 -12.52 -15.14 -9.18
N GLY A 186 -13.22 -15.12 -8.03
CA GLY A 186 -13.73 -16.31 -7.36
C GLY A 186 -12.71 -17.03 -6.46
N GLY A 187 -11.59 -16.38 -6.14
CA GLY A 187 -10.60 -16.89 -5.20
C GLY A 187 -11.09 -16.88 -3.74
N PRO A 188 -10.49 -17.70 -2.86
CA PRO A 188 -10.87 -17.76 -1.45
C PRO A 188 -10.40 -16.52 -0.67
N LEU A 189 -11.06 -16.26 0.46
CA LEU A 189 -10.56 -15.35 1.49
C LEU A 189 -9.52 -16.07 2.36
N LEU A 190 -8.43 -15.36 2.70
CA LEU A 190 -7.27 -15.91 3.43
C LEU A 190 -7.00 -15.13 4.73
#